data_AF-A0A520QQI3-F1
#
_entry.id   AF-A0A520QQI3-F1
#
_cell.length_a   1.000
_cell.length_b   1.000
_cell.length_c   1.000
_cell.angle_alpha   90.00
_cell.angle_beta   90.00
_cell.angle_gamma   90.00
#
_symmetry.space_group_name_H-M   'P 1'
#
loop_
_entity.id
_entity.type
_entity.pdbx_description
1 polymer ?
#
loop_
_entity_poly.entity_id
_entity_poly.type
_entity_poly.pdbx_seq_one_letter_code
_entity_poly.pdbx_strand_id
1 'polypeptide(L)'
;MTTRLAVRSLVALIGCGVWGLGCDAPTVLLVDLRTDYVPGVEFSTVVVELLAPDAGFDAPRVEETRVYAVESREPFFEGVRVAEIEEVAPGPRRTLVRLSDADGEVLAEIPLAVTVRGAHALTVKVTRDCAGVVCPAEGGDANAITCVGGRCVDPGCTPETPEACPTPVCTADAQCEGATDACARPVCDEGVCLVAPVADACGSGLVCHPTRGCVATDATLLEIDAPASVNLGTEATVDARGGREPYTFSLVEGEAELDPASGRLIERVYYGQVRVRVTDAAGSAQEASVRIGGDALFFVGGRVGTDRSTGYVDTVYRSDDDGETWVEVGALPGPRYNPTVLVRDDAMYLLGGRSGELVWHDEVFRSTDGVTWTDVGRDAVPRAAASLTWFDGRYWNLGGFDADRLRDDVATSLDGVDWTASAALPRPIYGGAVFPLDGRLHYLGGQTSAGAGTDAVMSTVDGVAWETSAAVLPFPCYFGGFALHRGVAYVGAGVDCEGRIAASDDRLASFRVAADLGDAREGAAMVVHRDALVLAGGAVEAVLTSDDGAVWVETGALPVALNGGRLFSFTPP
;
A
#
# COMPACT_ATOMS: atom_id res chain seq x y z
N MET A 1 1.15 16.23 26.10
CA MET A 1 1.82 17.47 26.56
C MET A 1 2.54 18.06 25.37
N THR A 2 1.86 18.95 24.65
CA THR A 2 2.46 19.75 23.58
C THR A 2 1.76 21.09 23.59
N THR A 3 2.61 22.11 23.70
CA THR A 3 2.38 23.50 24.04
C THR A 3 1.45 24.24 23.09
N ARG A 4 0.41 24.87 23.65
CA ARG A 4 -0.40 25.92 23.02
C ARG A 4 0.51 27.10 22.62
N LEU A 5 0.59 27.42 21.33
CA LEU A 5 1.12 28.71 20.89
C LEU A 5 0.03 29.77 21.01
N ALA A 6 0.22 30.68 21.97
CA ALA A 6 -0.54 31.91 22.08
C ALA A 6 -0.16 32.86 20.94
N VAL A 7 -1.10 33.14 20.04
CA VAL A 7 -0.96 34.23 19.07
C VAL A 7 -1.20 35.54 19.82
N ARG A 8 -0.11 36.29 20.03
CA ARG A 8 -0.09 37.61 20.65
C ARG A 8 -0.73 38.63 19.72
N SER A 9 -1.77 39.30 20.19
CA SER A 9 -2.35 40.51 19.61
C SER A 9 -1.28 41.60 19.50
N LEU A 10 -0.92 41.98 18.26
CA LEU A 10 -0.05 43.11 17.99
C LEU A 10 -0.95 44.32 17.66
N VAL A 11 -1.29 45.11 18.68
CA VAL A 11 -1.96 46.40 18.50
C VAL A 11 -0.92 47.40 17.98
N ALA A 12 -0.95 47.66 16.67
CA ALA A 12 -0.17 48.73 16.07
C ALA A 12 -0.80 50.10 16.40
N LEU A 13 -0.14 50.85 17.27
CA LEU A 13 -0.40 52.28 17.50
C LEU A 13 0.01 53.06 16.25
N ILE A 14 -0.95 53.39 15.38
CA ILE A 14 -0.75 54.33 14.27
C ILE A 14 -1.15 55.73 14.77
N GLY A 15 -0.17 56.63 14.77
CA GLY A 15 -0.32 58.02 15.18
C GLY A 15 -1.26 58.80 14.25
N CYS A 16 -2.18 59.54 14.86
CA CYS A 16 -3.06 60.48 14.19
C CYS A 16 -2.26 61.62 13.52
N GLY A 17 -2.00 61.45 12.22
CA GLY A 17 -1.68 62.55 11.30
C GLY A 17 -2.98 63.11 10.72
N VAL A 18 -3.26 64.38 10.99
CA VAL A 18 -4.47 65.11 10.61
C VAL A 18 -4.59 65.25 9.08
N TRP A 19 -5.33 64.37 8.43
CA TRP A 19 -6.01 64.58 7.15
C TRP A 19 -7.36 63.82 7.19
N GLY A 20 -8.45 64.51 6.88
CA GLY A 20 -9.82 63.99 7.00
C GLY A 20 -10.17 62.92 5.97
N LEU A 21 -9.90 61.66 6.31
CA LEU A 21 -10.47 60.48 5.66
C LEU A 21 -11.20 59.70 6.76
N GLY A 22 -12.49 59.43 6.55
CA GLY A 22 -13.30 58.65 7.47
C GLY A 22 -12.65 57.29 7.72
N CYS A 23 -12.57 56.89 8.99
CA CYS A 23 -12.35 55.48 9.32
C CYS A 23 -13.63 54.72 8.92
N ASP A 24 -13.69 54.22 7.69
CA ASP A 24 -14.59 53.11 7.42
C ASP A 24 -14.06 51.93 8.23
N ALA A 25 -14.82 51.51 9.24
CA ALA A 25 -14.54 50.27 9.95
C ALA A 25 -14.57 49.12 8.92
N PRO A 26 -13.67 48.13 9.02
CA PRO A 26 -13.69 47.01 8.10
C PRO A 26 -15.07 46.34 8.15
N THR A 27 -15.71 46.23 7.00
CA THR A 27 -16.96 45.48 6.83
C THR A 27 -16.62 44.00 6.77
N VAL A 28 -17.02 43.27 7.81
CA VAL A 28 -16.78 41.84 7.94
C VAL A 28 -18.13 41.13 8.01
N LEU A 29 -18.29 40.06 7.23
CA LEU A 29 -19.43 39.16 7.35
C LEU A 29 -19.00 37.89 8.08
N LEU A 30 -19.62 37.65 9.22
CA LEU A 30 -19.41 36.50 10.08
C LEU A 30 -20.59 35.56 9.91
N VAL A 31 -20.35 34.32 9.46
CA VAL A 31 -21.43 33.37 9.17
C VAL A 31 -21.43 32.24 10.20
N ASP A 32 -22.47 32.20 11.01
CA ASP A 32 -22.70 31.16 12.02
C ASP A 32 -23.73 30.16 11.50
N LEU A 33 -23.40 28.88 11.47
CA LEU A 33 -24.32 27.81 11.06
C LEU A 33 -24.95 27.17 12.29
N ARG A 34 -26.28 27.07 12.30
CA ARG A 34 -27.06 26.23 13.19
C ARG A 34 -27.79 25.16 12.40
N THR A 35 -27.62 23.91 12.80
CA THR A 35 -28.30 22.78 12.15
C THR A 35 -28.57 21.65 13.12
N ASP A 36 -29.63 20.91 12.85
CA ASP A 36 -29.91 19.65 13.52
C ASP A 36 -29.43 18.42 12.74
N TYR A 37 -28.79 18.58 11.58
CA TYR A 37 -28.01 17.51 10.94
C TYR A 37 -26.83 17.07 11.83
N VAL A 38 -26.47 15.80 11.80
CA VAL A 38 -25.41 15.24 12.65
C VAL A 38 -24.03 15.40 12.00
N PRO A 39 -23.11 16.18 12.59
CA PRO A 39 -21.77 16.41 12.01
C PRO A 39 -20.92 15.14 12.03
N GLY A 40 -20.26 14.84 10.91
CA GLY A 40 -19.43 13.65 10.72
C GLY A 40 -20.23 12.34 10.55
N VAL A 41 -21.55 12.44 10.36
CA VAL A 41 -22.44 11.30 10.09
C VAL A 41 -23.39 11.60 8.93
N GLU A 42 -24.05 12.76 8.96
CA GLU A 42 -24.94 13.20 7.89
C GLU A 42 -24.20 14.16 6.95
N PHE A 43 -23.34 15.06 7.47
CA PHE A 43 -22.57 16.02 6.67
C PHE A 43 -21.12 16.15 7.14
N SER A 44 -20.19 16.46 6.23
CA SER A 44 -18.75 16.63 6.52
C SER A 44 -18.17 17.95 6.03
N THR A 45 -18.90 18.68 5.18
CA THR A 45 -18.42 19.94 4.59
C THR A 45 -19.52 21.00 4.61
N VAL A 46 -19.14 22.23 4.95
CA VAL A 46 -19.98 23.42 4.78
C VAL A 46 -19.28 24.37 3.81
N VAL A 47 -20.00 24.80 2.77
CA VAL A 47 -19.49 25.79 1.81
C VAL A 47 -20.32 27.05 1.91
N VAL A 48 -19.66 28.18 2.14
CA VAL A 48 -20.26 29.51 2.17
C VAL A 48 -19.76 30.28 0.96
N GLU A 49 -20.68 30.70 0.09
CA GLU A 49 -20.38 31.51 -1.09
C GLU A 49 -21.00 32.89 -0.95
N LEU A 50 -20.19 33.93 -1.06
CA LEU A 50 -20.64 35.31 -1.18
C LEU A 50 -20.81 35.64 -2.66
N LEU A 51 -22.02 36.04 -3.05
CA LEU A 51 -22.33 36.39 -4.43
C LEU A 51 -22.01 37.85 -4.73
N ALA A 52 -21.71 38.14 -5.99
CA ALA A 52 -21.57 39.50 -6.50
C ALA A 52 -22.84 40.33 -6.26
N PRO A 53 -22.73 41.63 -5.95
CA PRO A 53 -23.87 42.44 -5.52
C PRO A 53 -24.95 42.59 -6.60
N ASP A 54 -24.60 42.41 -7.87
CA ASP A 54 -25.52 42.41 -9.01
C ASP A 54 -26.02 41.02 -9.44
N ALA A 55 -25.50 39.94 -8.84
CA ALA A 55 -25.87 38.56 -9.16
C ALA A 55 -27.09 38.09 -8.38
N GLY A 56 -28.03 37.42 -9.07
CA GLY A 56 -29.18 36.74 -8.46
C GLY A 56 -28.88 35.29 -8.07
N PHE A 57 -29.79 34.65 -7.35
CA PHE A 57 -29.65 33.24 -6.96
C PHE A 57 -29.82 32.27 -8.13
N ASP A 58 -30.60 32.62 -9.16
CA ASP A 58 -30.81 31.77 -10.35
C ASP A 58 -29.59 31.73 -11.29
N ALA A 59 -28.71 32.73 -11.19
CA ALA A 59 -27.49 32.83 -11.99
C ALA A 59 -26.37 33.39 -11.09
N PRO A 60 -25.91 32.58 -10.11
CA PRO A 60 -24.98 33.05 -9.10
C PRO A 60 -23.61 33.31 -9.74
N ARG A 61 -23.05 34.47 -9.43
CA ARG A 61 -21.64 34.78 -9.68
C ARG A 61 -20.98 34.94 -8.32
N VAL A 62 -20.13 33.98 -7.98
CA VAL A 62 -19.45 33.93 -6.68
C VAL A 62 -18.26 34.90 -6.70
N GLU A 63 -18.18 35.76 -5.70
CA GLU A 63 -17.01 36.62 -5.44
C GLU A 63 -16.03 35.94 -4.48
N GLU A 64 -16.54 35.22 -3.50
CA GLU A 64 -15.73 34.54 -2.50
C GLU A 64 -16.35 33.22 -2.05
N THR A 65 -15.51 32.20 -1.86
CA THR A 65 -15.89 30.88 -1.35
C THR A 65 -15.09 30.57 -0.10
N ARG A 66 -15.78 30.16 0.96
CA ARG A 66 -15.18 29.60 2.18
C ARG A 66 -15.66 28.18 2.37
N VAL A 67 -14.72 27.27 2.60
CA VAL A 67 -14.98 25.86 2.86
C VAL A 67 -14.59 25.58 4.29
N TYR A 68 -15.53 25.00 5.04
CA TYR A 68 -15.34 24.57 6.42
C TYR A 68 -15.42 23.05 6.46
N ALA A 69 -14.32 22.41 6.88
CA ALA A 69 -14.27 20.98 7.13
C ALA A 69 -14.86 20.70 8.52
N VAL A 70 -15.84 19.79 8.59
CA VAL A 70 -16.61 19.52 9.81
C VAL A 70 -15.98 18.36 10.57
N GLU A 71 -15.63 18.60 11.83
CA GLU A 71 -15.20 17.56 12.76
C GLU A 71 -16.42 16.91 13.45
N SER A 72 -16.28 15.63 13.79
CA SER A 72 -17.29 14.91 14.57
C SER A 72 -17.49 15.56 15.94
N ARG A 73 -18.75 15.66 16.39
CA ARG A 73 -19.17 16.21 17.70
C ARG A 73 -19.08 17.73 17.86
N GLU A 74 -18.83 18.49 16.79
CA GLU A 74 -18.96 19.95 16.85
C GLU A 74 -20.40 20.39 17.23
N PRO A 75 -20.56 21.47 18.02
CA PRO A 75 -21.85 21.86 18.58
C PRO A 75 -22.71 22.66 17.58
N PHE A 76 -22.91 22.14 16.37
CA PHE A 76 -23.70 22.79 15.31
C PHE A 76 -25.16 23.07 15.70
N PHE A 77 -25.70 22.38 16.69
CA PHE A 77 -27.01 22.72 17.26
C PHE A 77 -26.98 24.07 18.01
N GLU A 78 -25.89 24.38 18.71
CA GLU A 78 -25.72 25.64 19.48
C GLU A 78 -25.25 26.80 18.59
N GLY A 79 -24.56 26.47 17.49
CA GLY A 79 -24.07 27.38 16.47
C GLY A 79 -22.55 27.36 16.36
N VAL A 80 -22.03 27.28 15.13
CA VAL A 80 -20.60 27.25 14.83
C VAL A 80 -20.27 28.29 13.77
N ARG A 81 -19.19 29.05 13.99
CA ARG A 81 -18.66 30.00 13.00
C ARG A 81 -18.02 29.23 11.85
N VAL A 82 -18.69 29.20 10.70
CA VAL A 82 -18.24 28.46 9.52
C VAL A 82 -17.53 29.33 8.49
N ALA A 83 -17.71 30.65 8.53
CA ALA A 83 -16.97 31.58 7.68
C ALA A 83 -16.78 32.95 8.32
N GLU A 84 -15.64 33.57 8.03
CA GLU A 84 -15.33 34.97 8.27
C GLU A 84 -14.84 35.56 6.94
N ILE A 85 -15.57 36.54 6.44
CA ILE A 85 -15.30 37.18 5.15
C ILE A 85 -15.00 38.66 5.42
N GLU A 86 -13.76 39.05 5.17
CA GLU A 86 -13.27 40.41 5.36
C GLU A 86 -13.55 41.27 4.11
N GLU A 87 -13.51 42.60 4.28
CA GLU A 87 -13.61 43.58 3.17
C GLU A 87 -14.89 43.47 2.31
N VAL A 88 -16.02 43.04 2.91
CA VAL A 88 -17.29 42.92 2.20
C VAL A 88 -17.83 44.31 1.83
N ALA A 89 -18.24 44.52 0.59
CA ALA A 89 -18.83 45.80 0.19
C ALA A 89 -20.11 46.11 1.01
N PRO A 90 -20.23 47.31 1.61
CA PRO A 90 -21.44 47.69 2.35
C PRO A 90 -22.68 47.68 1.46
N GLY A 91 -23.82 47.29 2.02
CA GLY A 91 -25.12 47.25 1.32
C GLY A 91 -25.74 45.85 1.29
N PRO A 92 -26.78 45.65 0.46
CA PRO A 92 -27.43 44.35 0.32
C PRO A 92 -26.49 43.35 -0.36
N ARG A 93 -26.32 42.19 0.27
CA ARG A 93 -25.48 41.07 -0.16
C ARG A 93 -26.31 39.79 -0.19
N ARG A 94 -25.84 38.82 -0.97
CA ARG A 94 -26.45 37.50 -1.10
C ARG A 94 -25.41 36.43 -0.80
N THR A 95 -25.79 35.42 -0.04
CA THR A 95 -24.93 34.27 0.29
C THR A 95 -25.65 32.97 -0.02
N LEU A 96 -24.91 31.97 -0.47
CA LEU A 96 -25.35 30.58 -0.56
C LEU A 96 -24.58 29.76 0.48
N VAL A 97 -25.30 29.03 1.32
CA VAL A 97 -24.70 28.09 2.27
C VAL A 97 -25.11 26.68 1.91
N ARG A 98 -24.14 25.81 1.66
CA ARG A 98 -24.34 24.40 1.31
C ARG A 98 -23.78 23.49 2.37
N LEU A 99 -24.54 22.44 2.70
CA LEU A 99 -24.07 21.29 3.46
C LEU A 99 -23.91 20.12 2.51
N SER A 100 -22.76 19.45 2.58
CA SER A 100 -22.47 18.25 1.80
C SER A 100 -22.01 17.09 2.68
N ASP A 101 -22.33 15.88 2.25
CA ASP A 101 -21.83 14.65 2.86
C ASP A 101 -20.37 14.34 2.49
N ALA A 102 -19.86 13.19 2.94
CA ALA A 102 -18.49 12.76 2.70
C ALA A 102 -18.17 12.46 1.23
N ASP A 103 -19.18 12.10 0.43
CA ASP A 103 -19.05 11.84 -1.01
C ASP A 103 -19.19 13.12 -1.84
N GLY A 104 -19.55 14.24 -1.20
CA GLY A 104 -19.72 15.54 -1.82
C GLY A 104 -21.14 15.82 -2.32
N GLU A 105 -22.11 14.94 -2.02
CA GLU A 105 -23.51 15.16 -2.37
C GLU A 105 -24.10 16.28 -1.50
N VAL A 106 -24.86 17.18 -2.12
CA VAL A 106 -25.45 18.35 -1.44
C VAL A 106 -26.73 17.93 -0.72
N LEU A 107 -26.74 18.08 0.59
CA LEU A 107 -27.88 17.76 1.45
C LEU A 107 -28.87 18.92 1.56
N ALA A 108 -28.33 20.14 1.58
CA ALA A 108 -29.11 21.36 1.65
C ALA A 108 -28.32 22.53 1.06
N GLU A 109 -29.02 23.41 0.35
CA GLU A 109 -28.52 24.68 -0.16
C GLU A 109 -29.48 25.79 0.27
N ILE A 110 -28.98 26.77 1.03
CA ILE A 110 -29.77 27.83 1.65
C ILE A 110 -29.35 29.20 1.08
N PRO A 111 -30.18 29.81 0.22
CA PRO A 111 -30.05 31.20 -0.21
C PRO A 111 -30.40 32.18 0.91
N LEU A 112 -29.56 33.18 1.15
CA LEU A 112 -29.79 34.22 2.16
C LEU A 112 -29.48 35.62 1.63
N ALA A 113 -30.28 36.59 2.07
CA ALA A 113 -30.07 38.01 1.80
C ALA A 113 -29.74 38.74 3.11
N VAL A 114 -28.65 39.51 3.11
CA VAL A 114 -28.16 40.22 4.30
C VAL A 114 -27.73 41.64 3.93
N THR A 115 -27.92 42.62 4.81
CA THR A 115 -27.44 44.00 4.58
C THR A 115 -26.25 44.31 5.47
N VAL A 116 -25.06 44.40 4.88
CA VAL A 116 -23.80 44.62 5.60
C VAL A 116 -23.55 46.12 5.76
N ARG A 117 -23.37 46.60 7.01
CA ARG A 117 -23.10 48.02 7.33
C ARG A 117 -21.82 48.23 8.17
N GLY A 118 -21.14 47.15 8.53
CA GLY A 118 -19.95 47.06 9.39
C GLY A 118 -19.64 45.59 9.65
N ALA A 119 -19.05 45.24 10.79
CA ALA A 119 -19.02 43.84 11.24
C ALA A 119 -20.45 43.35 11.49
N HIS A 120 -20.85 42.29 10.77
CA HIS A 120 -22.21 41.75 10.79
C HIS A 120 -22.17 40.23 10.98
N ALA A 121 -22.94 39.73 11.94
CA ALA A 121 -23.14 38.29 12.14
C ALA A 121 -24.43 37.86 11.43
N LEU A 122 -24.34 36.79 10.65
CA LEU A 122 -25.44 36.16 9.94
C LEU A 122 -25.59 34.74 10.47
N THR A 123 -26.69 34.45 11.15
CA THR A 123 -27.00 33.09 11.60
C THR A 123 -27.82 32.36 10.55
N VAL A 124 -27.29 31.26 10.06
CA VAL A 124 -27.91 30.40 9.05
C VAL A 124 -28.52 29.19 9.75
N LYS A 125 -29.83 28.98 9.59
CA LYS A 125 -30.50 27.78 10.09
C LYS A 125 -30.74 26.81 8.94
N VAL A 126 -30.07 25.66 8.99
CA VAL A 126 -30.28 24.56 8.03
C VAL A 126 -30.99 23.44 8.79
N THR A 127 -32.28 23.25 8.52
CA THR A 127 -33.10 22.28 9.27
C THR A 127 -33.30 21.00 8.47
N ARG A 128 -33.24 19.82 9.09
CA ARG A 128 -33.54 18.53 8.45
C ARG A 128 -34.91 18.48 7.78
N ASP A 129 -35.89 19.21 8.31
CA ASP A 129 -37.24 19.32 7.73
C ASP A 129 -37.26 19.99 6.35
N CYS A 130 -36.16 20.65 5.96
CA CYS A 130 -35.98 21.19 4.61
C CYS A 130 -35.44 20.16 3.61
N ALA A 131 -35.12 18.93 4.05
CA ALA A 131 -34.72 17.85 3.15
C ALA A 131 -35.82 17.59 2.11
N GLY A 132 -35.48 17.76 0.82
CA GLY A 132 -36.42 17.56 -0.28
C GLY A 132 -37.47 18.65 -0.46
N VAL A 133 -37.41 19.75 0.30
CA VAL A 133 -38.28 20.92 0.09
C VAL A 133 -37.72 21.75 -1.06
N VAL A 134 -38.55 21.97 -2.09
CA VAL A 134 -38.21 22.81 -3.24
C VAL A 134 -38.86 24.17 -3.07
N CYS A 135 -38.05 25.22 -3.04
CA CYS A 135 -38.50 26.61 -2.94
C CYS A 135 -38.21 27.38 -4.24
N PRO A 136 -39.13 28.25 -4.69
CA PRO A 136 -40.43 28.54 -4.09
C PRO A 136 -41.44 27.40 -4.27
N ALA A 137 -42.35 27.24 -3.30
CA ALA A 137 -43.38 26.21 -3.35
C ALA A 137 -44.32 26.41 -4.56
N GLU A 138 -44.83 25.32 -5.14
CA GLU A 138 -45.73 25.40 -6.29
C GLU A 138 -47.00 26.21 -5.95
N GLY A 139 -47.23 27.31 -6.68
CA GLY A 139 -48.34 28.24 -6.43
C GLY A 139 -48.15 29.14 -5.19
N GLY A 140 -46.97 29.14 -4.56
CA GLY A 140 -46.60 30.00 -3.46
C GLY A 140 -46.05 31.37 -3.88
N ASP A 141 -45.52 32.11 -2.92
CA ASP A 141 -44.81 33.37 -3.18
C ASP A 141 -43.51 33.10 -3.93
N ALA A 142 -43.34 33.71 -5.09
CA ALA A 142 -42.15 33.56 -5.93
C ALA A 142 -40.86 34.09 -5.27
N ASN A 143 -40.98 34.96 -4.27
CA ASN A 143 -39.82 35.48 -3.52
C ASN A 143 -39.42 34.57 -2.34
N ALA A 144 -40.27 33.62 -1.96
CA ALA A 144 -40.00 32.69 -0.87
C ALA A 144 -39.11 31.53 -1.35
N ILE A 145 -37.83 31.82 -1.60
CA ILE A 145 -36.89 30.90 -2.26
C ILE A 145 -35.92 30.21 -1.31
N THR A 146 -36.01 30.47 0.00
CA THR A 146 -35.19 29.79 1.01
C THR A 146 -36.06 28.91 1.90
N CYS A 147 -35.50 27.85 2.48
CA CYS A 147 -36.24 26.96 3.37
C CYS A 147 -35.78 27.11 4.82
N VAL A 148 -36.73 27.31 5.73
CA VAL A 148 -36.51 27.27 7.19
C VAL A 148 -37.63 26.47 7.84
N GLY A 149 -37.30 25.38 8.55
CA GLY A 149 -38.28 24.55 9.25
C GLY A 149 -39.30 23.88 8.32
N GLY A 150 -38.85 23.42 7.15
CA GLY A 150 -39.68 22.78 6.13
C GLY A 150 -40.64 23.71 5.37
N ARG A 151 -40.45 25.03 5.48
CA ARG A 151 -41.29 26.03 4.80
C ARG A 151 -40.46 26.97 3.96
N CYS A 152 -40.98 27.29 2.77
CA CYS A 152 -40.41 28.31 1.91
C CYS A 152 -40.70 29.70 2.48
N VAL A 153 -39.64 30.49 2.67
CA VAL A 153 -39.65 31.82 3.27
C VAL A 153 -38.77 32.79 2.48
N ASP A 154 -38.87 34.08 2.80
CA ASP A 154 -38.00 35.11 2.21
C ASP A 154 -36.53 34.87 2.59
N PRO A 155 -35.55 35.03 1.67
CA PRO A 155 -34.12 34.88 1.96
C PRO A 155 -33.59 35.80 3.06
N GLY A 156 -34.30 36.87 3.37
CA GLY A 156 -34.02 37.74 4.50
C GLY A 156 -34.59 37.23 5.82
N CYS A 157 -35.25 36.07 5.89
CA CYS A 157 -35.67 35.47 7.16
C CYS A 157 -34.49 34.83 7.87
N THR A 158 -33.97 35.51 8.89
CA THR A 158 -32.88 35.04 9.75
C THR A 158 -33.21 35.38 11.21
N PRO A 159 -32.51 34.78 12.20
CA PRO A 159 -32.64 35.17 13.60
C PRO A 159 -32.42 36.67 13.85
N GLU A 160 -31.59 37.33 13.02
CA GLU A 160 -31.29 38.76 13.10
C GLU A 160 -32.40 39.65 12.48
N THR A 161 -33.30 39.07 11.69
CA THR A 161 -34.40 39.75 10.96
C THR A 161 -35.72 38.99 11.11
N PRO A 162 -36.22 38.80 12.35
CA PRO A 162 -37.40 37.98 12.62
C PRO A 162 -38.69 38.55 11.99
N GLU A 163 -38.72 39.84 11.66
CA GLU A 163 -39.84 40.48 10.96
C GLU A 163 -40.01 39.99 9.51
N ALA A 164 -38.95 39.45 8.89
CA ALA A 164 -38.99 38.83 7.57
C ALA A 164 -39.42 37.36 7.63
N CYS A 165 -39.52 36.78 8.83
CA CYS A 165 -39.90 35.40 9.05
C CYS A 165 -41.42 35.24 9.19
N PRO A 166 -41.99 34.11 8.73
CA PRO A 166 -43.40 33.80 8.93
C PRO A 166 -43.70 33.53 10.42
N THR A 167 -44.99 33.37 10.74
CA THR A 167 -45.41 33.05 12.10
C THR A 167 -44.74 31.77 12.61
N PRO A 168 -44.26 31.75 13.87
CA PRO A 168 -43.60 30.60 14.49
C PRO A 168 -44.40 29.30 14.36
N VAL A 169 -43.71 28.20 14.09
CA VAL A 169 -44.28 26.83 14.04
C VAL A 169 -44.51 26.30 15.45
N CYS A 170 -43.64 26.67 16.39
CA CYS A 170 -43.68 26.24 17.78
C CYS A 170 -43.44 27.42 18.73
N THR A 171 -43.85 27.24 19.98
CA THR A 171 -43.49 28.11 21.12
C THR A 171 -42.96 27.31 22.31
N ALA A 172 -43.01 25.98 22.26
CA ALA A 172 -42.45 25.07 23.25
C ALA A 172 -42.03 23.72 22.61
N ASP A 173 -41.05 23.05 23.20
CA ASP A 173 -40.50 21.74 22.75
C ASP A 173 -41.58 20.68 22.52
N ALA A 174 -42.65 20.68 23.34
CA ALA A 174 -43.74 19.70 23.25
C ALA A 174 -44.58 19.78 21.95
N GLN A 175 -44.40 20.83 21.14
CA GLN A 175 -45.07 21.00 19.85
C GLN A 175 -44.23 20.46 18.69
N CYS A 176 -42.99 20.04 18.96
CA CYS A 176 -42.07 19.54 17.96
C CYS A 176 -42.03 18.01 17.96
N GLU A 177 -41.94 17.43 16.77
CA GLU A 177 -41.77 16.00 16.53
C GLU A 177 -40.42 15.74 15.85
N GLY A 178 -40.10 14.49 15.49
CA GLY A 178 -38.94 14.16 14.64
C GLY A 178 -37.79 13.39 15.30
N ALA A 179 -37.79 13.20 16.62
CA ALA A 179 -36.89 12.25 17.29
C ALA A 179 -37.59 10.90 17.49
N THR A 180 -37.04 9.82 16.93
CA THR A 180 -37.57 8.45 17.15
C THR A 180 -36.71 7.62 18.09
N ASP A 181 -35.48 8.07 18.39
CA ASP A 181 -34.58 7.44 19.35
C ASP A 181 -34.45 8.25 20.65
N ALA A 182 -34.19 7.56 21.77
CA ALA A 182 -34.03 8.16 23.09
C ALA A 182 -32.78 9.04 23.24
N CYS A 183 -31.79 8.91 22.35
CA CYS A 183 -30.62 9.78 22.36
C CYS A 183 -30.91 11.20 21.90
N ALA A 184 -32.06 11.45 21.27
CA ALA A 184 -32.47 12.73 20.70
C ALA A 184 -33.77 13.24 21.32
N ARG A 185 -34.00 14.56 21.25
CA ARG A 185 -35.24 15.20 21.69
C ARG A 185 -35.65 16.32 20.73
N PRO A 186 -36.94 16.48 20.41
CA PRO A 186 -37.43 17.65 19.70
C PRO A 186 -37.27 18.92 20.55
N VAL A 187 -36.90 20.03 19.93
CA VAL A 187 -36.67 21.33 20.57
C VAL A 187 -37.29 22.44 19.73
N CYS A 188 -37.95 23.38 20.38
CA CYS A 188 -38.39 24.60 19.73
C CYS A 188 -37.30 25.68 19.84
N ASP A 189 -36.64 25.98 18.73
CA ASP A 189 -35.58 26.99 18.65
C ASP A 189 -36.06 28.20 17.83
N GLU A 190 -36.34 29.30 18.52
CA GLU A 190 -36.81 30.57 17.93
C GLU A 190 -37.98 30.40 16.95
N GLY A 191 -38.93 29.51 17.29
CA GLY A 191 -40.13 29.28 16.50
C GLY A 191 -40.00 28.22 15.41
N VAL A 192 -38.86 27.54 15.33
CA VAL A 192 -38.58 26.43 14.40
C VAL A 192 -38.37 25.14 15.20
N CYS A 193 -38.96 24.05 14.73
CA CYS A 193 -38.71 22.74 15.33
C CYS A 193 -37.39 22.17 14.81
N LEU A 194 -36.53 21.76 15.75
CA LEU A 194 -35.25 21.09 15.49
C LEU A 194 -35.17 19.83 16.35
N VAL A 195 -34.23 18.95 16.03
CA VAL A 195 -33.93 17.78 16.87
C VAL A 195 -32.55 17.91 17.51
N ALA A 196 -32.52 18.05 18.85
CA ALA A 196 -31.28 18.18 19.61
C ALA A 196 -30.80 16.82 20.15
N PRO A 197 -29.48 16.58 20.23
CA PRO A 197 -28.97 15.46 21.00
C PRO A 197 -29.22 15.66 22.51
N VAL A 198 -29.50 14.57 23.21
CA VAL A 198 -29.51 14.53 24.67
C VAL A 198 -28.06 14.40 25.15
N ALA A 199 -27.63 15.34 26.00
CA ALA A 199 -26.28 15.34 26.56
C ALA A 199 -25.99 14.00 27.26
N ASP A 200 -24.81 13.45 26.99
CA ASP A 200 -24.32 12.17 27.54
C ASP A 200 -25.19 10.93 27.25
N ALA A 201 -26.18 11.01 26.34
CA ALA A 201 -27.00 9.85 26.00
C ALA A 201 -26.25 8.79 25.18
N CYS A 202 -25.23 9.20 24.42
CA CYS A 202 -24.36 8.30 23.68
C CYS A 202 -22.99 8.16 24.37
N GLY A 203 -22.51 6.92 24.48
CA GLY A 203 -21.21 6.62 25.08
C GLY A 203 -20.03 7.21 24.32
N SER A 204 -18.83 7.11 24.91
CA SER A 204 -17.58 7.59 24.32
C SER A 204 -17.35 6.99 22.92
N GLY A 205 -17.19 7.85 21.90
CA GLY A 205 -16.97 7.44 20.51
C GLY A 205 -18.24 7.26 19.67
N LEU A 206 -19.42 7.51 20.24
CA LEU A 206 -20.68 7.51 19.50
C LEU A 206 -21.28 8.92 19.48
N VAL A 207 -22.03 9.22 18.41
CA VAL A 207 -22.84 10.43 18.28
C VAL A 207 -24.30 10.05 18.12
N CYS A 208 -25.21 10.91 18.60
CA CYS A 208 -26.63 10.65 18.48
C CYS A 208 -27.14 10.97 17.08
N HIS A 209 -27.74 9.98 16.44
CA HIS A 209 -28.56 10.16 15.25
C HIS A 209 -30.04 10.05 15.64
N PRO A 210 -30.89 11.04 15.31
CA PRO A 210 -32.25 11.12 15.85
C PRO A 210 -33.19 10.00 15.42
N THR A 211 -32.84 9.28 14.35
CA THR A 211 -33.59 8.10 13.87
C THR A 211 -32.83 6.78 13.96
N ARG A 212 -31.49 6.80 14.10
CA ARG A 212 -30.64 5.59 14.10
C ARG A 212 -30.07 5.27 15.49
N GLY A 213 -30.29 6.16 16.47
CA GLY A 213 -29.70 6.06 17.80
C GLY A 213 -28.22 6.42 17.82
N CYS A 214 -27.47 5.85 18.76
CA CYS A 214 -26.04 6.12 18.89
C CYS A 214 -25.24 5.40 17.81
N VAL A 215 -24.70 6.17 16.86
CA VAL A 215 -23.92 5.67 15.72
C VAL A 215 -22.45 6.04 15.84
N ALA A 216 -21.59 5.21 15.23
CA ALA A 216 -20.18 5.51 15.04
C ALA A 216 -20.01 6.55 13.92
N THR A 217 -18.96 7.36 14.00
CA THR A 217 -18.54 8.30 12.93
C THR A 217 -17.45 7.65 12.10
N ASP A 218 -17.30 7.99 10.81
CA ASP A 218 -16.27 7.39 9.94
C ASP A 218 -14.84 7.53 10.51
N ALA A 219 -14.58 8.57 11.30
CA ALA A 219 -13.33 8.76 12.05
C ALA A 219 -13.05 7.73 13.18
N THR A 220 -13.93 6.74 13.41
CA THR A 220 -13.79 5.74 14.50
C THR A 220 -13.64 4.29 14.05
N LEU A 221 -13.76 4.00 12.75
CA LEU A 221 -13.46 2.67 12.25
C LEU A 221 -11.95 2.46 12.25
N LEU A 222 -11.50 1.34 12.83
CA LEU A 222 -10.11 0.92 12.69
C LEU A 222 -9.84 0.70 11.21
N GLU A 223 -8.86 1.37 10.63
CA GLU A 223 -8.38 1.15 9.27
C GLU A 223 -6.95 0.63 9.33
N ILE A 224 -6.63 -0.32 8.45
CA ILE A 224 -5.30 -0.90 8.30
C ILE A 224 -4.69 -0.37 7.00
N ASP A 225 -3.42 0.03 7.06
CA ASP A 225 -2.64 0.46 5.91
C ASP A 225 -1.42 -0.44 5.80
N ALA A 226 -1.37 -1.24 4.74
CA ALA A 226 -0.29 -2.20 4.51
C ALA A 226 0.11 -2.15 3.03
N PRO A 227 1.42 -2.28 2.72
CA PRO A 227 1.85 -2.36 1.34
C PRO A 227 1.29 -3.61 0.68
N ALA A 228 0.90 -3.50 -0.60
CA ALA A 228 0.39 -4.64 -1.36
C ALA A 228 1.46 -5.73 -1.57
N SER A 229 2.72 -5.30 -1.70
CA SER A 229 3.90 -6.13 -1.94
C SER A 229 5.13 -5.50 -1.31
N VAL A 230 6.10 -6.34 -0.98
CA VAL A 230 7.44 -5.95 -0.55
C VAL A 230 8.46 -6.96 -1.08
N ASN A 231 9.63 -6.50 -1.52
CA ASN A 231 10.69 -7.40 -1.94
C ASN A 231 11.19 -8.26 -0.77
N LEU A 232 11.71 -9.45 -1.07
CA LEU A 232 12.28 -10.31 -0.03
C LEU A 232 13.43 -9.61 0.71
N GLY A 233 13.43 -9.68 2.04
CA GLY A 233 14.41 -9.02 2.90
C GLY A 233 14.12 -7.55 3.19
N THR A 234 13.28 -6.87 2.41
CA THR A 234 12.93 -5.46 2.66
C THR A 234 12.03 -5.32 3.88
N GLU A 235 12.31 -4.33 4.72
CA GLU A 235 11.46 -3.97 5.85
C GLU A 235 10.26 -3.14 5.37
N ALA A 236 9.07 -3.56 5.78
CA ALA A 236 7.81 -2.86 5.59
C ALA A 236 7.21 -2.48 6.94
N THR A 237 6.27 -1.53 6.93
CA THR A 237 5.44 -1.23 8.10
C THR A 237 3.98 -1.47 7.74
N VAL A 238 3.27 -2.17 8.62
CA VAL A 238 1.81 -2.22 8.63
C VAL A 238 1.35 -1.18 9.63
N ASP A 239 0.64 -0.17 9.15
CA ASP A 239 0.12 0.94 9.94
C ASP A 239 -1.37 0.78 10.21
N ALA A 240 -1.87 1.56 11.19
CA ALA A 240 -3.28 1.61 11.50
C ALA A 240 -3.70 3.01 11.96
N ARG A 241 -4.96 3.35 11.67
CA ARG A 241 -5.59 4.62 12.07
C ARG A 241 -7.04 4.38 12.45
N GLY A 242 -7.66 5.36 13.11
CA GLY A 242 -9.01 5.20 13.67
C GLY A 242 -9.03 4.20 14.84
N GLY A 243 -10.22 3.75 15.26
CA GLY A 243 -10.34 2.89 16.45
C GLY A 243 -9.76 3.52 17.73
N ARG A 244 -9.34 2.68 18.70
CA ARG A 244 -8.69 3.12 19.95
C ARG A 244 -7.25 2.64 20.05
N GLU A 245 -6.29 3.57 20.14
CA GLU A 245 -4.91 3.24 20.49
C GLU A 245 -4.79 2.67 21.93
N PRO A 246 -3.75 1.85 22.21
CA PRO A 246 -2.73 1.39 21.28
C PRO A 246 -3.21 0.24 20.37
N TYR A 247 -2.57 0.11 19.21
CA TYR A 247 -2.76 -1.01 18.31
C TYR A 247 -1.82 -2.18 18.66
N THR A 248 -2.26 -3.39 18.36
CA THR A 248 -1.43 -4.61 18.44
C THR A 248 -1.46 -5.31 17.09
N PHE A 249 -0.27 -5.66 16.60
CA PHE A 249 -0.06 -6.35 15.33
C PHE A 249 0.24 -7.83 15.58
N SER A 250 -0.34 -8.72 14.79
CA SER A 250 -0.13 -10.17 14.92
C SER A 250 -0.18 -10.88 13.57
N LEU A 251 0.64 -11.93 13.42
CA LEU A 251 0.60 -12.78 12.24
C LEU A 251 -0.56 -13.76 12.31
N VAL A 252 -1.35 -13.81 11.25
CA VAL A 252 -2.45 -14.77 11.06
C VAL A 252 -1.98 -15.95 10.22
N GLU A 253 -1.19 -15.66 9.17
CA GLU A 253 -0.72 -16.62 8.19
C GLU A 253 0.60 -16.15 7.58
N GLY A 254 1.41 -17.10 7.11
CA GLY A 254 2.74 -16.83 6.55
C GLY A 254 3.84 -16.84 7.61
N GLU A 255 5.08 -16.87 7.13
CA GLU A 255 6.28 -16.72 7.96
C GLU A 255 6.82 -15.29 7.72
N ALA A 256 7.07 -14.57 8.81
CA ALA A 256 7.72 -13.26 8.84
C ALA A 256 8.11 -12.89 10.28
N GLU A 257 9.08 -11.99 10.44
CA GLU A 257 9.28 -11.28 11.70
C GLU A 257 8.32 -10.07 11.73
N LEU A 258 7.40 -10.04 12.69
CA LEU A 258 6.47 -8.92 12.92
C LEU A 258 6.65 -8.37 14.33
N ASP A 259 6.92 -7.07 14.45
CA ASP A 259 6.91 -6.37 15.72
C ASP A 259 5.47 -6.04 16.15
N PRO A 260 4.98 -6.57 17.29
CA PRO A 260 3.58 -6.46 17.67
C PRO A 260 3.16 -5.05 18.12
N ALA A 261 4.11 -4.12 18.34
CA ALA A 261 3.83 -2.77 18.81
C ALA A 261 3.95 -1.72 17.71
N SER A 262 4.87 -1.91 16.77
CA SER A 262 5.17 -0.96 15.70
C SER A 262 4.64 -1.38 14.32
N GLY A 263 4.22 -2.63 14.14
CA GLY A 263 3.78 -3.13 12.84
C GLY A 263 4.93 -3.36 11.84
N ARG A 264 6.19 -3.21 12.29
CA ARG A 264 7.39 -3.48 11.50
C ARG A 264 7.41 -4.96 11.08
N LEU A 265 7.42 -5.20 9.77
CA LEU A 265 7.30 -6.50 9.13
C LEU A 265 8.54 -6.75 8.24
N ILE A 266 9.15 -7.93 8.37
CA ILE A 266 10.24 -8.35 7.48
C ILE A 266 10.22 -9.87 7.29
N GLU A 267 10.19 -10.31 6.03
CA GLU A 267 10.36 -11.73 5.68
C GLU A 267 11.68 -11.91 4.91
N ARG A 268 12.51 -12.87 5.33
CA ARG A 268 13.93 -12.95 4.95
C ARG A 268 14.26 -14.10 4.01
N VAL A 269 13.40 -15.11 3.93
CA VAL A 269 13.63 -16.42 3.34
C VAL A 269 12.53 -16.81 2.35
N TYR A 270 11.26 -16.61 2.70
CA TYR A 270 10.13 -17.17 1.99
C TYR A 270 9.42 -16.14 1.12
N TYR A 271 9.23 -16.48 -0.15
CA TYR A 271 8.28 -15.79 -1.02
C TYR A 271 6.85 -16.28 -0.75
N GLY A 272 5.86 -15.45 -1.07
CA GLY A 272 4.44 -15.81 -0.92
C GLY A 272 3.62 -14.66 -0.36
N GLN A 273 2.78 -14.95 0.63
CA GLN A 273 1.90 -13.97 1.25
C GLN A 273 1.95 -14.08 2.77
N VAL A 274 1.98 -12.93 3.43
CA VAL A 274 1.87 -12.78 4.87
C VAL A 274 0.56 -12.09 5.20
N ARG A 275 -0.23 -12.65 6.13
CA ARG A 275 -1.47 -12.04 6.59
C ARG A 275 -1.29 -11.49 7.99
N VAL A 276 -1.50 -10.19 8.14
CA VAL A 276 -1.34 -9.46 9.40
C VAL A 276 -2.70 -9.03 9.91
N ARG A 277 -2.95 -9.26 11.19
CA ARG A 277 -4.10 -8.73 11.93
C ARG A 277 -3.67 -7.56 12.81
N VAL A 278 -4.40 -6.46 12.71
CA VAL A 278 -4.33 -5.32 13.62
C VAL A 278 -5.53 -5.37 14.54
N THR A 279 -5.31 -5.23 15.86
CA THR A 279 -6.37 -5.11 16.86
C THR A 279 -6.18 -3.83 17.67
N ASP A 280 -7.24 -3.06 17.86
CA ASP A 280 -7.23 -1.85 18.68
C ASP A 280 -7.51 -2.15 20.17
N ALA A 281 -7.38 -1.15 21.04
CA ALA A 281 -7.63 -1.28 22.47
C ALA A 281 -9.11 -1.51 22.84
N ALA A 282 -10.05 -1.31 21.91
CA ALA A 282 -11.45 -1.65 22.08
C ALA A 282 -11.76 -3.12 21.70
N GLY A 283 -10.80 -3.81 21.07
CA GLY A 283 -10.96 -5.18 20.56
C GLY A 283 -11.47 -5.26 19.13
N SER A 284 -11.58 -4.14 18.41
CA SER A 284 -11.85 -4.13 16.97
C SER A 284 -10.63 -4.64 16.22
N ALA A 285 -10.83 -5.49 15.20
CA ALA A 285 -9.73 -6.05 14.44
C ALA A 285 -9.96 -5.98 12.93
N GLN A 286 -8.88 -5.75 12.19
CA GLN A 286 -8.79 -5.75 10.74
C GLN A 286 -7.62 -6.64 10.28
N GLU A 287 -7.68 -7.14 9.05
CA GLU A 287 -6.61 -7.94 8.45
C GLU A 287 -6.20 -7.39 7.10
N ALA A 288 -4.90 -7.45 6.82
CA ALA A 288 -4.34 -7.15 5.51
C ALA A 288 -3.39 -8.27 5.08
N SER A 289 -3.21 -8.40 3.77
CA SER A 289 -2.27 -9.34 3.18
C SER A 289 -1.17 -8.57 2.47
N VAL A 290 0.08 -8.91 2.79
CA VAL A 290 1.29 -8.36 2.18
C VAL A 290 1.93 -9.47 1.36
N ARG A 291 2.14 -9.25 0.07
CA ARG A 291 2.87 -10.20 -0.78
C ARG A 291 4.38 -10.04 -0.57
N ILE A 292 5.08 -11.15 -0.37
CA ILE A 292 6.54 -11.19 -0.29
C ILE A 292 7.10 -11.63 -1.64
N GLY A 293 7.82 -10.73 -2.29
CA GLY A 293 8.27 -10.85 -3.67
C GLY A 293 7.82 -9.67 -4.51
N GLY A 294 8.46 -9.51 -5.66
CA GLY A 294 8.15 -8.43 -6.58
C GLY A 294 6.88 -8.63 -7.41
N ASP A 295 6.50 -7.57 -8.09
CA ASP A 295 5.31 -7.48 -8.93
C ASP A 295 5.63 -7.71 -10.40
N ALA A 296 6.92 -7.71 -10.78
CA ALA A 296 7.39 -8.12 -12.09
C ALA A 296 8.33 -9.32 -12.00
N LEU A 297 8.42 -10.05 -13.11
CA LEU A 297 9.44 -11.05 -13.36
C LEU A 297 10.53 -10.48 -14.26
N PHE A 298 11.76 -10.90 -14.02
CA PHE A 298 12.92 -10.58 -14.85
C PHE A 298 13.66 -11.84 -15.25
N PHE A 299 14.09 -11.91 -16.51
CA PHE A 299 14.98 -12.95 -17.01
C PHE A 299 16.23 -12.32 -17.60
N VAL A 300 17.40 -12.67 -17.08
CA VAL A 300 18.67 -12.01 -17.44
C VAL A 300 19.72 -12.97 -17.97
N GLY A 301 20.41 -12.53 -19.02
CA GLY A 301 21.54 -13.23 -19.61
C GLY A 301 21.21 -14.62 -20.14
N GLY A 302 22.18 -15.51 -20.06
CA GLY A 302 22.12 -16.86 -20.60
C GLY A 302 22.84 -16.98 -21.93
N ARG A 303 22.42 -17.99 -22.70
CA ARG A 303 23.02 -18.31 -23.99
C ARG A 303 21.99 -18.89 -24.95
N VAL A 304 22.08 -18.44 -26.19
CA VAL A 304 21.27 -18.92 -27.33
C VAL A 304 22.04 -20.03 -28.06
N GLY A 305 21.34 -21.09 -28.44
CA GLY A 305 21.90 -22.20 -29.21
C GLY A 305 22.79 -23.15 -28.41
N THR A 306 23.36 -24.15 -29.10
CA THR A 306 24.07 -25.28 -28.48
C THR A 306 25.59 -25.24 -28.61
N ASP A 307 26.17 -24.35 -29.43
CA ASP A 307 27.62 -24.12 -29.55
C ASP A 307 28.23 -23.36 -28.36
N ARG A 308 29.04 -24.05 -27.54
CA ARG A 308 29.60 -23.52 -26.28
C ARG A 308 30.58 -22.36 -26.47
N SER A 309 30.99 -22.05 -27.70
CA SER A 309 31.89 -20.94 -28.01
C SER A 309 31.17 -19.62 -28.34
N THR A 310 29.87 -19.67 -28.66
CA THR A 310 29.10 -18.52 -29.13
C THR A 310 27.75 -18.39 -28.42
N GLY A 311 27.01 -17.32 -28.72
CA GLY A 311 25.60 -17.15 -28.32
C GLY A 311 25.38 -16.63 -26.90
N TYR A 312 26.42 -16.22 -26.17
CA TYR A 312 26.29 -15.58 -24.85
C TYR A 312 25.58 -14.23 -24.99
N VAL A 313 24.58 -13.97 -24.16
CA VAL A 313 23.79 -12.73 -24.20
C VAL A 313 23.81 -11.99 -22.86
N ASP A 314 23.58 -10.69 -22.91
CA ASP A 314 23.43 -9.76 -21.79
C ASP A 314 22.02 -9.21 -21.65
N THR A 315 21.08 -9.61 -22.51
CA THR A 315 19.73 -9.07 -22.52
C THR A 315 19.00 -9.27 -21.19
N VAL A 316 18.28 -8.24 -20.78
CA VAL A 316 17.35 -8.24 -19.63
C VAL A 316 15.94 -8.18 -20.18
N TYR A 317 15.16 -9.22 -19.92
CA TYR A 317 13.73 -9.26 -20.20
C TYR A 317 12.92 -9.01 -18.93
N ARG A 318 11.79 -8.33 -19.07
CA ARG A 318 10.80 -8.11 -18.02
C ARG A 318 9.43 -8.60 -18.47
N SER A 319 8.68 -9.18 -17.54
CA SER A 319 7.25 -9.49 -17.69
C SER A 319 6.48 -8.87 -16.53
N ASP A 320 5.38 -8.19 -16.86
CA ASP A 320 4.45 -7.57 -15.90
C ASP A 320 3.15 -8.37 -15.73
N ASP A 321 2.99 -9.42 -16.54
CA ASP A 321 1.81 -10.28 -16.70
C ASP A 321 2.16 -11.75 -16.40
N ASP A 322 2.88 -11.98 -15.30
CA ASP A 322 3.10 -13.32 -14.73
C ASP A 322 3.82 -14.30 -15.67
N GLY A 323 4.62 -13.78 -16.60
CA GLY A 323 5.42 -14.55 -17.55
C GLY A 323 4.71 -14.85 -18.87
N GLU A 324 3.51 -14.31 -19.11
CA GLU A 324 2.78 -14.44 -20.38
C GLU A 324 3.53 -13.73 -21.52
N THR A 325 3.90 -12.46 -21.32
CA THR A 325 4.64 -11.66 -22.30
C THR A 325 5.92 -11.07 -21.72
N TRP A 326 6.92 -10.95 -22.59
CA TRP A 326 8.27 -10.51 -22.21
C TRP A 326 8.75 -9.41 -23.13
N VAL A 327 9.27 -8.34 -22.53
CA VAL A 327 9.85 -7.20 -23.24
C VAL A 327 11.30 -7.03 -22.85
N GLU A 328 12.15 -6.71 -23.82
CA GLU A 328 13.54 -6.31 -23.56
C GLU A 328 13.54 -4.93 -22.92
N VAL A 329 14.12 -4.82 -21.73
CA VAL A 329 14.15 -3.57 -20.95
C VAL A 329 15.55 -3.01 -20.76
N GLY A 330 16.59 -3.80 -21.04
CA GLY A 330 17.98 -3.37 -20.88
C GLY A 330 18.99 -4.48 -21.14
N ALA A 331 20.22 -4.23 -20.73
CA ALA A 331 21.32 -5.18 -20.84
C ALA A 331 22.19 -5.15 -19.59
N LEU A 332 22.72 -6.32 -19.22
CA LEU A 332 23.78 -6.46 -18.24
C LEU A 332 25.08 -5.81 -18.74
N PRO A 333 26.05 -5.49 -17.85
CA PRO A 333 27.37 -5.00 -18.24
C PRO A 333 28.22 -6.15 -18.84
N GLY A 334 27.83 -6.56 -20.05
CA GLY A 334 28.41 -7.65 -20.83
C GLY A 334 27.71 -9.01 -20.62
N PRO A 335 27.85 -9.94 -21.59
CA PRO A 335 27.13 -11.22 -21.56
C PRO A 335 27.41 -12.07 -20.32
N ARG A 336 26.39 -12.75 -19.79
CA ARG A 336 26.53 -13.61 -18.60
C ARG A 336 25.76 -14.91 -18.76
N TYR A 337 26.48 -16.02 -18.79
CA TYR A 337 25.92 -17.38 -18.78
C TYR A 337 26.23 -18.09 -17.46
N ASN A 338 25.21 -18.70 -16.86
CA ASN A 338 25.22 -19.25 -15.51
C ASN A 338 25.77 -18.28 -14.43
N PRO A 339 25.38 -16.99 -14.42
CA PRO A 339 25.63 -16.13 -13.27
C PRO A 339 24.79 -16.59 -12.07
N THR A 340 24.95 -15.99 -10.90
CA THR A 340 23.97 -16.10 -9.82
C THR A 340 23.27 -14.77 -9.61
N VAL A 341 21.98 -14.80 -9.26
CA VAL A 341 21.23 -13.58 -8.90
C VAL A 341 20.52 -13.80 -7.57
N LEU A 342 20.53 -12.78 -6.71
CA LEU A 342 19.73 -12.74 -5.49
C LEU A 342 19.05 -11.37 -5.36
N VAL A 343 17.74 -11.39 -5.09
CA VAL A 343 16.96 -10.22 -4.70
C VAL A 343 16.98 -10.10 -3.19
N ARG A 344 17.37 -8.93 -2.69
CA ARG A 344 17.36 -8.61 -1.27
C ARG A 344 17.40 -7.11 -1.02
N ASP A 345 16.66 -6.64 -0.03
CA ASP A 345 16.71 -5.26 0.49
C ASP A 345 16.57 -4.22 -0.65
N ASP A 346 15.51 -4.37 -1.45
CA ASP A 346 15.18 -3.57 -2.65
C ASP A 346 16.30 -3.48 -3.70
N ALA A 347 17.16 -4.49 -3.76
CA ALA A 347 18.21 -4.59 -4.75
C ALA A 347 18.35 -6.00 -5.31
N MET A 348 18.90 -6.06 -6.53
CA MET A 348 19.36 -7.29 -7.17
C MET A 348 20.88 -7.30 -7.19
N TYR A 349 21.46 -8.44 -6.85
CA TYR A 349 22.89 -8.68 -6.96
C TYR A 349 23.14 -9.80 -7.97
N LEU A 350 23.85 -9.50 -9.06
CA LEU A 350 24.30 -10.46 -10.06
C LEU A 350 25.79 -10.71 -9.91
N LEU A 351 26.19 -11.97 -9.76
CA LEU A 351 27.57 -12.35 -9.52
C LEU A 351 28.06 -13.39 -10.54
N GLY A 352 29.30 -13.21 -10.98
CA GLY A 352 30.05 -14.17 -11.76
C GLY A 352 29.39 -14.59 -13.07
N GLY A 353 29.51 -15.88 -13.40
CA GLY A 353 29.13 -16.44 -14.70
C GLY A 353 30.30 -16.45 -15.69
N ARG A 354 30.00 -16.79 -16.94
CA ARG A 354 30.97 -16.80 -18.04
C ARG A 354 30.43 -16.12 -19.30
N SER A 355 31.31 -15.56 -20.11
CA SER A 355 30.95 -14.90 -21.40
C SER A 355 31.66 -15.53 -22.61
N GLY A 356 32.20 -16.73 -22.44
CA GLY A 356 32.97 -17.47 -23.43
C GLY A 356 33.41 -18.81 -22.87
N GLU A 357 34.03 -19.63 -23.72
CA GLU A 357 34.55 -20.94 -23.29
C GLU A 357 35.61 -20.81 -22.19
N LEU A 358 36.43 -19.77 -22.26
CA LEU A 358 37.56 -19.53 -21.35
C LEU A 358 37.49 -18.19 -20.60
N VAL A 359 36.29 -17.60 -20.44
CA VAL A 359 36.12 -16.27 -19.83
C VAL A 359 35.14 -16.35 -18.67
N TRP A 360 35.65 -16.34 -17.44
CA TRP A 360 34.88 -16.32 -16.20
C TRP A 360 34.94 -14.96 -15.53
N HIS A 361 33.88 -14.66 -14.81
CA HIS A 361 33.63 -13.37 -14.19
C HIS A 361 33.64 -13.51 -12.67
N ASP A 362 34.15 -12.48 -12.01
CA ASP A 362 34.08 -12.25 -10.57
C ASP A 362 33.35 -10.94 -10.24
N GLU A 363 32.91 -10.18 -11.24
CA GLU A 363 32.10 -8.98 -11.06
C GLU A 363 30.89 -9.23 -10.18
N VAL A 364 30.65 -8.27 -9.29
CA VAL A 364 29.38 -8.10 -8.59
C VAL A 364 28.69 -6.88 -9.19
N PHE A 365 27.51 -7.10 -9.78
CA PHE A 365 26.66 -6.02 -10.24
C PHE A 365 25.46 -5.85 -9.31
N ARG A 366 25.12 -4.59 -9.03
CA ARG A 366 23.91 -4.21 -8.30
C ARG A 366 22.95 -3.43 -9.18
N SER A 367 21.66 -3.69 -9.03
CA SER A 367 20.57 -2.91 -9.64
C SER A 367 19.44 -2.70 -8.64
N THR A 368 18.71 -1.59 -8.77
CA THR A 368 17.49 -1.27 -8.00
C THR A 368 16.26 -1.12 -8.89
N ASP A 369 16.41 -1.24 -10.20
CA ASP A 369 15.33 -1.07 -11.20
C ASP A 369 15.22 -2.27 -12.16
N GLY A 370 16.18 -3.21 -12.10
CA GLY A 370 16.30 -4.37 -12.96
C GLY A 370 16.89 -4.05 -14.34
N VAL A 371 17.09 -2.76 -14.65
CA VAL A 371 17.47 -2.26 -15.97
C VAL A 371 18.89 -1.71 -15.95
N THR A 372 19.21 -0.90 -14.96
CA THR A 372 20.50 -0.25 -14.78
C THR A 372 21.34 -1.07 -13.80
N TRP A 373 22.46 -1.60 -14.28
CA TRP A 373 23.37 -2.44 -13.50
C TRP A 373 24.71 -1.74 -13.29
N THR A 374 25.15 -1.65 -12.04
CA THR A 374 26.39 -0.97 -11.66
C THR A 374 27.39 -1.97 -11.11
N ASP A 375 28.65 -1.93 -11.57
CA ASP A 375 29.76 -2.69 -10.97
C ASP A 375 30.02 -2.12 -9.57
N VAL A 376 29.79 -2.94 -8.54
CA VAL A 376 29.94 -2.54 -7.14
C VAL A 376 31.12 -3.22 -6.46
N GLY A 377 31.71 -4.26 -7.06
CA GLY A 377 32.74 -5.04 -6.40
C GLY A 377 33.08 -6.33 -7.13
N ARG A 378 33.81 -7.20 -6.43
CA ARG A 378 34.34 -8.45 -6.97
C ARG A 378 34.21 -9.55 -5.92
N ASP A 379 33.80 -10.75 -6.33
CA ASP A 379 34.03 -11.98 -5.55
C ASP A 379 35.53 -12.29 -5.51
N ALA A 380 35.96 -13.11 -4.55
CA ALA A 380 37.36 -13.48 -4.37
C ALA A 380 37.91 -14.32 -5.54
N VAL A 381 37.05 -15.03 -6.29
CA VAL A 381 37.45 -15.86 -7.42
C VAL A 381 36.42 -15.81 -8.56
N PRO A 382 36.86 -15.75 -9.83
CA PRO A 382 35.97 -15.90 -10.97
C PRO A 382 35.34 -17.29 -11.00
N ARG A 383 34.00 -17.35 -11.20
CA ARG A 383 33.27 -18.62 -11.21
C ARG A 383 31.95 -18.52 -11.98
N ALA A 384 31.49 -19.64 -12.53
CA ALA A 384 30.15 -19.81 -13.07
C ALA A 384 29.43 -20.95 -12.33
N ALA A 385 28.09 -20.97 -12.41
CA ALA A 385 27.25 -22.03 -11.85
C ALA A 385 27.42 -22.28 -10.34
N ALA A 386 27.85 -21.24 -9.62
CA ALA A 386 27.80 -21.23 -8.17
C ALA A 386 26.34 -21.11 -7.69
N SER A 387 26.14 -21.21 -6.38
CA SER A 387 24.84 -21.01 -5.75
C SER A 387 24.94 -19.87 -4.74
N LEU A 388 24.04 -18.89 -4.89
CA LEU A 388 24.01 -17.68 -4.07
C LEU A 388 22.76 -17.69 -3.20
N THR A 389 22.90 -17.40 -1.91
CA THR A 389 21.75 -17.27 -1.00
C THR A 389 22.06 -16.30 0.15
N TRP A 390 21.03 -15.98 0.93
CA TRP A 390 21.18 -15.27 2.19
C TRP A 390 20.91 -16.21 3.36
N PHE A 391 21.82 -16.25 4.33
CA PHE A 391 21.69 -17.07 5.52
C PHE A 391 22.45 -16.44 6.69
N ASP A 392 21.83 -16.44 7.87
CA ASP A 392 22.41 -15.93 9.12
C ASP A 392 23.07 -14.54 9.00
N GLY A 393 22.33 -13.61 8.39
CA GLY A 393 22.78 -12.22 8.27
C GLY A 393 23.86 -11.97 7.21
N ARG A 394 24.12 -12.93 6.31
CA ARG A 394 25.16 -12.84 5.28
C ARG A 394 24.69 -13.37 3.93
N TYR A 395 25.26 -12.82 2.86
CA TYR A 395 25.27 -13.46 1.55
C TYR A 395 26.28 -14.62 1.56
N TRP A 396 25.94 -15.71 0.89
CA TRP A 396 26.78 -16.90 0.73
C TRP A 396 26.87 -17.26 -0.74
N ASN A 397 28.08 -17.33 -1.30
CA ASN A 397 28.35 -17.79 -2.65
C ASN A 397 29.18 -19.09 -2.60
N LEU A 398 28.60 -20.20 -3.05
CA LEU A 398 29.13 -21.54 -2.82
C LEU A 398 29.44 -22.27 -4.12
N GLY A 399 30.60 -22.92 -4.16
CA GLY A 399 30.97 -23.86 -5.22
C GLY A 399 31.07 -23.18 -6.59
N GLY A 400 30.60 -23.86 -7.62
CA GLY A 400 30.74 -23.43 -9.02
C GLY A 400 31.95 -24.03 -9.71
N PHE A 401 32.31 -23.49 -10.86
CA PHE A 401 33.52 -23.89 -11.58
C PHE A 401 34.17 -22.71 -12.28
N ASP A 402 35.48 -22.82 -12.51
CA ASP A 402 36.28 -21.90 -13.31
C ASP A 402 36.99 -22.65 -14.45
N ALA A 403 38.05 -22.05 -15.01
CA ALA A 403 38.86 -22.65 -16.07
C ALA A 403 39.58 -23.93 -15.65
N ASP A 404 39.94 -24.03 -14.38
CA ASP A 404 40.94 -24.98 -13.90
C ASP A 404 40.30 -26.12 -13.11
N ARG A 405 39.20 -25.86 -12.39
CA ARG A 405 38.58 -26.86 -11.51
C ARG A 405 37.11 -26.58 -11.19
N LEU A 406 36.45 -27.64 -10.74
CA LEU A 406 35.27 -27.50 -9.89
C LEU A 406 35.69 -26.90 -8.55
N ARG A 407 34.85 -26.04 -8.00
CA ARG A 407 35.12 -25.33 -6.76
C ARG A 407 34.34 -25.91 -5.59
N ASP A 408 35.00 -25.89 -4.46
CA ASP A 408 34.49 -26.12 -3.10
C ASP A 408 34.57 -24.84 -2.26
N ASP A 409 35.20 -23.78 -2.78
CA ASP A 409 35.39 -22.52 -2.08
C ASP A 409 34.04 -21.84 -1.80
N VAL A 410 33.86 -21.39 -0.56
CA VAL A 410 32.72 -20.61 -0.10
C VAL A 410 33.17 -19.19 0.21
N ALA A 411 32.42 -18.20 -0.28
CA ALA A 411 32.63 -16.80 0.08
C ALA A 411 31.37 -16.24 0.77
N THR A 412 31.56 -15.35 1.74
CA THR A 412 30.47 -14.66 2.43
C THR A 412 30.65 -13.16 2.42
N SER A 413 29.54 -12.43 2.43
CA SER A 413 29.52 -10.97 2.47
C SER A 413 28.41 -10.47 3.39
N LEU A 414 28.61 -9.33 4.05
CA LEU A 414 27.58 -8.67 4.86
C LEU A 414 26.70 -7.73 4.04
N ASP A 415 27.23 -7.21 2.93
CA ASP A 415 26.62 -6.16 2.11
C ASP A 415 26.46 -6.56 0.63
N GLY A 416 26.89 -7.77 0.27
CA GLY A 416 26.86 -8.28 -1.10
C GLY A 416 28.00 -7.77 -1.96
N VAL A 417 28.88 -6.93 -1.43
CA VAL A 417 29.94 -6.22 -2.15
C VAL A 417 31.33 -6.69 -1.71
N ASP A 418 31.58 -6.70 -0.40
CA ASP A 418 32.86 -7.11 0.17
C ASP A 418 32.80 -8.59 0.55
N TRP A 419 33.55 -9.41 -0.18
CA TRP A 419 33.54 -10.87 -0.04
C TRP A 419 34.74 -11.40 0.73
N THR A 420 34.47 -12.34 1.65
CA THR A 420 35.48 -12.98 2.49
C THR A 420 35.37 -14.49 2.39
N ALA A 421 36.51 -15.18 2.31
CA ALA A 421 36.55 -16.63 2.27
C ALA A 421 35.99 -17.24 3.57
N SER A 422 35.22 -18.32 3.42
CA SER A 422 34.71 -19.15 4.51
C SER A 422 35.27 -20.57 4.38
N ALA A 423 34.84 -21.47 5.27
CA ALA A 423 35.18 -22.89 5.18
C ALA A 423 34.66 -23.49 3.87
N ALA A 424 35.49 -24.35 3.25
CA ALA A 424 35.13 -25.00 2.00
C ALA A 424 34.00 -26.03 2.19
N LEU A 425 33.24 -26.25 1.12
CA LEU A 425 32.31 -27.37 1.03
C LEU A 425 33.05 -28.71 1.20
N PRO A 426 32.38 -29.79 1.66
CA PRO A 426 32.99 -31.12 1.80
C PRO A 426 33.56 -31.70 0.50
N ARG A 427 33.14 -31.16 -0.65
CA ARG A 427 33.56 -31.59 -1.98
C ARG A 427 33.33 -30.48 -3.00
N PRO A 428 34.13 -30.44 -4.09
CA PRO A 428 33.85 -29.56 -5.22
C PRO A 428 32.53 -29.90 -5.90
N ILE A 429 31.69 -28.89 -6.10
CA ILE A 429 30.32 -29.06 -6.60
C ILE A 429 29.79 -27.78 -7.25
N TYR A 430 28.93 -27.92 -8.26
CA TYR A 430 28.29 -26.79 -8.93
C TYR A 430 26.86 -27.12 -9.35
N GLY A 431 26.09 -26.08 -9.67
CA GLY A 431 24.74 -26.21 -10.23
C GLY A 431 23.74 -26.90 -9.31
N GLY A 432 23.96 -26.84 -7.99
CA GLY A 432 23.02 -27.36 -6.98
C GLY A 432 22.11 -26.27 -6.42
N ALA A 433 21.02 -26.69 -5.79
CA ALA A 433 20.09 -25.78 -5.11
C ALA A 433 20.61 -25.48 -3.70
N VAL A 434 20.65 -24.18 -3.34
CA VAL A 434 21.08 -23.74 -2.01
C VAL A 434 20.06 -22.78 -1.42
N PHE A 435 19.54 -23.11 -0.23
CA PHE A 435 18.55 -22.27 0.44
C PHE A 435 18.56 -22.46 1.97
N PRO A 436 18.20 -21.42 2.72
CA PRO A 436 17.98 -21.52 4.15
C PRO A 436 16.62 -22.20 4.44
N LEU A 437 16.58 -23.10 5.41
CA LEU A 437 15.35 -23.68 5.96
C LEU A 437 15.61 -24.15 7.39
N ASP A 438 14.69 -23.82 8.32
CA ASP A 438 14.76 -24.19 9.74
C ASP A 438 16.09 -23.82 10.42
N GLY A 439 16.61 -22.62 10.14
CA GLY A 439 17.86 -22.14 10.72
C GLY A 439 19.11 -22.88 10.24
N ARG A 440 19.01 -23.64 9.15
CA ARG A 440 20.13 -24.31 8.47
C ARG A 440 20.23 -23.86 7.03
N LEU A 441 21.45 -23.85 6.51
CA LEU A 441 21.73 -23.72 5.09
C LEU A 441 21.79 -25.12 4.47
N HIS A 442 21.00 -25.37 3.44
CA HIS A 442 20.94 -26.66 2.75
C HIS A 442 21.53 -26.56 1.35
N TYR A 443 22.22 -27.62 0.90
CA TYR A 443 22.74 -27.80 -0.45
C TYR A 443 22.21 -29.12 -1.01
N LEU A 444 21.44 -29.05 -2.09
CA LEU A 444 20.77 -30.19 -2.70
C LEU A 444 21.27 -30.39 -4.14
N GLY A 445 21.59 -31.63 -4.49
CA GLY A 445 21.97 -32.00 -5.84
C GLY A 445 23.29 -31.38 -6.30
N GLY A 446 23.39 -31.05 -7.58
CA GLY A 446 24.60 -30.53 -8.23
C GLY A 446 25.43 -31.62 -8.92
N GLN A 447 26.50 -31.22 -9.61
CA GLN A 447 27.45 -32.15 -10.22
C GLN A 447 28.80 -32.07 -9.49
N THR A 448 29.36 -33.24 -9.18
CA THR A 448 30.67 -33.37 -8.51
C THR A 448 31.77 -33.70 -9.51
N SER A 449 33.02 -33.75 -9.06
CA SER A 449 34.17 -34.16 -9.87
C SER A 449 34.10 -35.60 -10.41
N ALA A 450 33.13 -36.40 -9.95
CA ALA A 450 32.83 -37.72 -10.53
C ALA A 450 32.14 -37.66 -11.90
N GLY A 451 31.66 -36.48 -12.33
CA GLY A 451 31.09 -36.25 -13.67
C GLY A 451 29.60 -36.61 -13.81
N ALA A 452 28.97 -37.16 -12.77
CA ALA A 452 27.52 -37.36 -12.70
C ALA A 452 26.89 -36.41 -11.66
N GLY A 453 25.62 -36.07 -11.85
CA GLY A 453 24.81 -35.42 -10.84
C GLY A 453 24.80 -36.22 -9.52
N THR A 454 24.50 -35.55 -8.41
CA THR A 454 24.26 -36.20 -7.11
C THR A 454 22.81 -35.97 -6.69
N ASP A 455 22.28 -36.89 -5.90
CA ASP A 455 20.99 -36.84 -5.21
C ASP A 455 21.14 -36.40 -3.73
N ALA A 456 22.38 -36.20 -3.28
CA ALA A 456 22.66 -35.95 -1.88
C ALA A 456 22.10 -34.60 -1.42
N VAL A 457 21.69 -34.59 -0.16
CA VAL A 457 21.31 -33.39 0.59
C VAL A 457 22.35 -33.18 1.68
N MET A 458 22.91 -31.98 1.75
CA MET A 458 23.84 -31.58 2.79
C MET A 458 23.31 -30.35 3.51
N SER A 459 23.58 -30.21 4.80
CA SER A 459 23.16 -29.03 5.56
C SER A 459 24.23 -28.58 6.55
N THR A 460 24.13 -27.34 6.98
CA THR A 460 24.99 -26.75 8.00
C THR A 460 24.24 -25.69 8.79
N VAL A 461 24.60 -25.51 10.06
CA VAL A 461 24.07 -24.43 10.92
C VAL A 461 24.93 -23.18 10.87
N ASP A 462 26.18 -23.30 10.43
CA ASP A 462 27.22 -22.26 10.55
C ASP A 462 28.03 -22.03 9.28
N GLY A 463 27.79 -22.83 8.23
CA GLY A 463 28.57 -22.78 6.99
C GLY A 463 29.94 -23.44 7.07
N VAL A 464 30.30 -24.01 8.21
CA VAL A 464 31.61 -24.61 8.48
C VAL A 464 31.50 -26.12 8.57
N ALA A 465 30.64 -26.62 9.44
CA ALA A 465 30.42 -28.05 9.61
C ALA A 465 29.23 -28.48 8.74
N TRP A 466 29.54 -29.13 7.61
CA TRP A 466 28.53 -29.68 6.71
C TRP A 466 28.24 -31.15 7.02
N GLU A 467 26.96 -31.46 7.16
CA GLU A 467 26.44 -32.78 7.47
C GLU A 467 25.66 -33.32 6.26
N THR A 468 25.90 -34.57 5.87
CA THR A 468 25.09 -35.25 4.86
C THR A 468 23.82 -35.79 5.50
N SER A 469 22.67 -35.47 4.91
CA SER A 469 21.37 -35.98 5.34
C SER A 469 21.21 -37.46 4.97
N ALA A 470 20.40 -38.19 5.75
CA ALA A 470 19.93 -39.52 5.37
C ALA A 470 18.86 -39.45 4.26
N ALA A 471 18.14 -38.33 4.16
CA ALA A 471 17.22 -38.06 3.07
C ALA A 471 17.99 -37.68 1.81
N VAL A 472 17.58 -38.21 0.66
CA VAL A 472 18.16 -37.94 -0.65
C VAL A 472 17.05 -37.57 -1.64
N LEU A 473 17.41 -36.81 -2.67
CA LEU A 473 16.51 -36.58 -3.80
C LEU A 473 16.14 -37.93 -4.45
N PRO A 474 14.94 -38.06 -5.05
CA PRO A 474 14.53 -39.30 -5.73
C PRO A 474 15.37 -39.61 -6.98
N PHE A 475 16.19 -38.65 -7.41
CA PHE A 475 17.05 -38.71 -8.57
C PHE A 475 18.21 -37.71 -8.40
N PRO A 476 19.36 -37.95 -9.04
CA PRO A 476 20.39 -36.94 -9.20
C PRO A 476 19.88 -35.77 -10.04
N CYS A 477 20.29 -34.53 -9.71
CA CYS A 477 19.87 -33.37 -10.48
C CYS A 477 20.90 -32.25 -10.37
N TYR A 478 21.27 -31.63 -11.49
CA TYR A 478 22.09 -30.41 -11.52
C TYR A 478 21.62 -29.46 -12.60
N PHE A 479 21.94 -28.17 -12.47
CA PHE A 479 21.40 -27.12 -13.34
C PHE A 479 19.86 -27.15 -13.42
N GLY A 480 19.21 -27.52 -12.31
CA GLY A 480 17.76 -27.48 -12.17
C GLY A 480 17.27 -26.17 -11.57
N GLY A 481 15.98 -25.92 -11.70
CA GLY A 481 15.29 -24.89 -10.96
C GLY A 481 15.01 -25.34 -9.53
N PHE A 482 14.98 -24.39 -8.60
CA PHE A 482 14.57 -24.61 -7.23
C PHE A 482 13.67 -23.48 -6.72
N ALA A 483 12.71 -23.80 -5.85
CA ALA A 483 11.88 -22.80 -5.19
C ALA A 483 11.31 -23.39 -3.90
N LEU A 484 11.01 -22.51 -2.94
CA LEU A 484 10.33 -22.85 -1.70
C LEU A 484 9.00 -22.12 -1.70
N HIS A 485 7.91 -22.88 -1.83
CA HIS A 485 6.56 -22.33 -2.01
C HIS A 485 5.60 -23.00 -1.03
N ARG A 486 4.93 -22.20 -0.19
CA ARG A 486 3.98 -22.69 0.82
C ARG A 486 4.55 -23.80 1.71
N GLY A 487 5.82 -23.66 2.10
CA GLY A 487 6.54 -24.63 2.93
C GLY A 487 6.99 -25.91 2.20
N VAL A 488 6.78 -26.01 0.89
CA VAL A 488 7.22 -27.15 0.07
C VAL A 488 8.44 -26.75 -0.73
N ALA A 489 9.53 -27.51 -0.59
CA ALA A 489 10.75 -27.32 -1.36
C ALA A 489 10.65 -28.08 -2.68
N TYR A 490 10.84 -27.40 -3.81
CA TYR A 490 10.85 -27.98 -5.16
C TYR A 490 12.25 -27.89 -5.76
N VAL A 491 12.74 -28.99 -6.35
CA VAL A 491 14.03 -29.05 -7.05
C VAL A 491 13.88 -29.94 -8.27
N GLY A 492 14.26 -29.48 -9.46
CA GLY A 492 14.15 -30.33 -10.65
C GLY A 492 14.35 -29.65 -11.99
N ALA A 493 13.82 -30.32 -13.02
CA ALA A 493 13.87 -29.93 -14.43
C ALA A 493 15.27 -29.84 -15.06
N GLY A 494 16.36 -29.94 -14.30
CA GLY A 494 17.72 -29.89 -14.81
C GLY A 494 18.20 -31.18 -15.49
N VAL A 495 19.52 -31.37 -15.49
CA VAL A 495 20.20 -32.54 -16.05
C VAL A 495 20.25 -33.68 -15.02
N ASP A 496 20.22 -34.93 -15.49
CA ASP A 496 20.09 -36.19 -14.74
C ASP A 496 18.74 -36.42 -14.02
N CYS A 497 17.91 -35.37 -13.92
CA CYS A 497 16.53 -35.44 -13.42
C CYS A 497 15.49 -35.68 -14.53
N GLU A 498 15.87 -35.63 -15.81
CA GLU A 498 15.02 -35.96 -16.98
C GLU A 498 13.70 -35.16 -17.02
N GLY A 499 13.72 -33.88 -16.63
CA GLY A 499 12.50 -33.05 -16.58
C GLY A 499 11.63 -33.27 -15.34
N ARG A 500 11.98 -34.22 -14.46
CA ARG A 500 11.25 -34.46 -13.21
C ARG A 500 11.52 -33.38 -12.16
N ILE A 501 10.51 -33.13 -11.33
CA ILE A 501 10.56 -32.22 -10.18
C ILE A 501 10.36 -33.01 -8.91
N ALA A 502 11.30 -32.90 -7.98
CA ALA A 502 11.21 -33.45 -6.64
C ALA A 502 10.57 -32.41 -5.72
N ALA A 503 9.78 -32.88 -4.77
CA ALA A 503 9.20 -32.04 -3.72
C ALA A 503 9.40 -32.65 -2.34
N SER A 504 9.55 -31.79 -1.34
CA SER A 504 9.50 -32.13 0.08
C SER A 504 8.60 -31.16 0.83
N ASP A 505 7.56 -31.70 1.44
CA ASP A 505 6.53 -31.03 2.26
C ASP A 505 6.74 -31.26 3.76
N ASP A 506 7.82 -31.95 4.14
CA ASP A 506 8.16 -32.36 5.51
C ASP A 506 9.53 -31.84 5.95
N ARG A 507 9.89 -30.63 5.50
CA ARG A 507 11.16 -29.95 5.83
C ARG A 507 12.40 -30.78 5.47
N LEU A 508 12.41 -31.31 4.24
CA LEU A 508 13.51 -32.10 3.67
C LEU A 508 13.76 -33.44 4.38
N ALA A 509 12.81 -33.93 5.18
CA ALA A 509 12.92 -35.23 5.83
C ALA A 509 12.68 -36.39 4.84
N SER A 510 11.87 -36.17 3.81
CA SER A 510 11.70 -37.08 2.68
C SER A 510 11.40 -36.33 1.39
N PHE A 511 11.56 -37.01 0.25
CA PHE A 511 11.30 -36.46 -1.07
C PHE A 511 10.43 -37.38 -1.90
N ARG A 512 9.56 -36.79 -2.71
CA ARG A 512 8.76 -37.49 -3.73
C ARG A 512 8.95 -36.83 -5.09
N VAL A 513 8.64 -37.56 -6.16
CA VAL A 513 8.47 -36.96 -7.49
C VAL A 513 7.11 -36.26 -7.52
N ALA A 514 7.10 -34.95 -7.71
CA ALA A 514 5.89 -34.13 -7.77
C ALA A 514 5.34 -34.00 -9.20
N ALA A 515 6.23 -33.84 -10.18
CA ALA A 515 5.87 -33.69 -11.58
C ALA A 515 6.94 -34.27 -12.51
N ASP A 516 6.56 -34.48 -13.76
CA ASP A 516 7.44 -34.85 -14.87
C ASP A 516 7.08 -34.00 -16.08
N LEU A 517 8.01 -33.13 -16.50
CA LEU A 517 7.83 -32.23 -17.63
C LEU A 517 8.14 -32.90 -18.98
N GLY A 518 8.60 -34.15 -18.99
CA GLY A 518 8.94 -34.93 -20.18
C GLY A 518 10.36 -34.73 -20.71
N ASP A 519 10.87 -33.48 -20.71
CA ASP A 519 12.22 -33.15 -21.19
C ASP A 519 13.02 -32.36 -20.14
N ALA A 520 14.33 -32.63 -20.09
CA ALA A 520 15.27 -31.87 -19.28
C ALA A 520 15.49 -30.46 -19.84
N ARG A 521 15.48 -29.48 -18.94
CA ARG A 521 15.73 -28.05 -19.17
C ARG A 521 17.02 -27.64 -18.45
N GLU A 522 18.17 -27.94 -19.06
CA GLU A 522 19.48 -27.59 -18.50
C GLU A 522 19.60 -26.09 -18.23
N GLY A 523 19.78 -25.69 -16.97
CA GLY A 523 19.98 -24.29 -16.60
C GLY A 523 18.69 -23.48 -16.66
N ALA A 524 17.53 -24.13 -16.53
CA ALA A 524 16.28 -23.44 -16.22
C ALA A 524 16.31 -22.86 -14.79
N ALA A 525 15.58 -21.77 -14.61
CA ALA A 525 15.44 -21.11 -13.31
C ALA A 525 13.98 -21.22 -12.86
N MET A 526 13.78 -21.52 -11.57
CA MET A 526 12.48 -21.60 -10.94
C MET A 526 12.41 -20.54 -9.83
N VAL A 527 11.27 -19.86 -9.71
CA VAL A 527 11.02 -18.87 -8.65
C VAL A 527 9.57 -18.96 -8.20
N VAL A 528 9.25 -18.30 -7.10
CA VAL A 528 7.86 -18.03 -6.71
C VAL A 528 7.52 -16.60 -7.14
N HIS A 529 6.39 -16.42 -7.83
CA HIS A 529 5.86 -15.12 -8.22
C HIS A 529 4.34 -15.13 -8.06
N ARG A 530 3.81 -14.09 -7.40
CA ARG A 530 2.37 -13.95 -7.09
C ARG A 530 1.69 -15.25 -6.63
N ASP A 531 2.36 -15.96 -5.72
CA ASP A 531 1.88 -17.22 -5.10
C ASP A 531 1.76 -18.42 -6.06
N ALA A 532 2.53 -18.42 -7.15
CA ALA A 532 2.72 -19.56 -8.04
C ALA A 532 4.22 -19.83 -8.29
N LEU A 533 4.56 -21.08 -8.60
CA LEU A 533 5.86 -21.43 -9.14
C LEU A 533 5.94 -21.01 -10.61
N VAL A 534 7.07 -20.45 -11.01
CA VAL A 534 7.37 -20.09 -12.40
C VAL A 534 8.69 -20.72 -12.79
N LEU A 535 8.73 -21.43 -13.92
CA LEU A 535 9.92 -22.07 -14.48
C LEU A 535 10.18 -21.53 -15.89
N ALA A 536 11.35 -20.91 -16.10
CA ALA A 536 11.73 -20.33 -17.38
C ALA A 536 13.14 -20.71 -17.81
N GLY A 537 13.37 -20.68 -19.13
CA GLY A 537 14.65 -20.99 -19.75
C GLY A 537 14.94 -22.49 -19.84
N GLY A 538 16.22 -22.81 -19.95
CA GLY A 538 16.69 -24.18 -20.16
C GLY A 538 16.74 -24.59 -21.62
N ALA A 539 17.11 -23.66 -22.51
CA ALA A 539 17.16 -23.83 -23.96
C ALA A 539 15.78 -24.07 -24.62
N VAL A 540 14.72 -23.61 -23.98
CA VAL A 540 13.36 -23.56 -24.53
C VAL A 540 12.76 -22.18 -24.28
N GLU A 541 11.77 -21.79 -25.10
CA GLU A 541 11.05 -20.52 -24.97
C GLU A 541 9.92 -20.61 -23.94
N ALA A 542 9.23 -21.76 -23.87
CA ALA A 542 8.07 -21.96 -23.02
C ALA A 542 8.35 -21.67 -21.53
N VAL A 543 7.57 -20.76 -20.97
CA VAL A 543 7.50 -20.44 -19.54
C VAL A 543 6.36 -21.24 -18.94
N LEU A 544 6.66 -22.01 -17.89
CA LEU A 544 5.67 -22.83 -17.20
C LEU A 544 5.32 -22.25 -15.85
N THR A 545 4.05 -22.38 -15.44
CA THR A 545 3.60 -22.04 -14.09
C THR A 545 2.91 -23.22 -13.41
N SER A 546 2.89 -23.20 -12.08
CA SER A 546 2.21 -24.21 -11.25
C SER A 546 1.85 -23.66 -9.87
N ASP A 547 0.62 -23.88 -9.41
CA ASP A 547 0.17 -23.49 -8.07
C ASP A 547 0.53 -24.51 -6.98
N ASP A 548 0.79 -25.77 -7.38
CA ASP A 548 0.93 -26.93 -6.50
C ASP A 548 2.20 -27.76 -6.77
N GLY A 549 2.99 -27.38 -7.77
CA GLY A 549 4.19 -28.08 -8.24
C GLY A 549 3.94 -29.44 -8.89
N ALA A 550 2.70 -29.89 -9.00
CA ALA A 550 2.30 -31.16 -9.60
C ALA A 550 1.76 -30.97 -11.02
N VAL A 551 0.95 -29.94 -11.25
CA VAL A 551 0.40 -29.61 -12.56
C VAL A 551 1.09 -28.36 -13.09
N TRP A 552 1.76 -28.50 -14.23
CA TRP A 552 2.46 -27.41 -14.90
C TRP A 552 1.78 -27.06 -16.21
N VAL A 553 1.53 -25.76 -16.42
CA VAL A 553 0.91 -25.23 -17.62
C VAL A 553 1.85 -24.25 -18.30
N GLU A 554 1.85 -24.23 -19.62
CA GLU A 554 2.55 -23.18 -20.38
C GLU A 554 1.73 -21.89 -20.29
N THR A 555 2.33 -20.86 -19.69
CA THR A 555 1.70 -19.54 -19.49
C THR A 555 2.15 -18.55 -20.53
N GLY A 556 3.39 -18.66 -21.00
CA GLY A 556 3.93 -17.76 -22.00
C GLY A 556 5.22 -18.27 -22.61
N ALA A 557 5.93 -17.38 -23.31
CA ALA A 557 7.18 -17.71 -23.96
C ALA A 557 8.19 -16.57 -23.84
N LEU A 558 9.43 -16.91 -23.47
CA LEU A 558 10.56 -16.01 -23.62
C LEU A 558 10.74 -15.68 -25.11
N PRO A 559 11.25 -14.48 -25.46
CA PRO A 559 11.41 -14.08 -26.87
C PRO A 559 12.40 -14.94 -27.66
N VAL A 560 13.27 -15.68 -26.95
CA VAL A 560 14.23 -16.63 -27.53
C VAL A 560 14.55 -17.72 -26.51
N ALA A 561 14.87 -18.93 -26.99
CA ALA A 561 15.32 -20.04 -26.15
C ALA A 561 16.67 -19.72 -25.47
N LEU A 562 16.64 -19.53 -24.15
CA LEU A 562 17.82 -19.18 -23.34
C LEU A 562 18.20 -20.31 -22.38
N ASN A 563 19.47 -20.69 -22.42
CA ASN A 563 20.07 -21.63 -21.48
C ASN A 563 20.88 -20.88 -20.41
N GLY A 564 20.77 -21.29 -19.14
CA GLY A 564 21.64 -20.80 -18.07
C GLY A 564 21.49 -19.31 -17.72
N GLY A 565 20.38 -18.68 -18.09
CA GLY A 565 19.98 -17.36 -17.61
C GLY A 565 19.45 -17.43 -16.17
N ARG A 566 19.04 -16.29 -15.62
CA ARG A 566 18.45 -16.22 -14.27
C ARG A 566 17.09 -15.53 -14.29
N LEU A 567 16.13 -16.18 -13.63
CA LEU A 567 14.78 -15.69 -13.38
C LEU A 567 14.72 -15.19 -11.93
N PHE A 568 14.07 -14.05 -11.70
CA PHE A 568 13.78 -13.53 -10.36
C PHE A 568 12.55 -12.62 -10.40
N SER A 569 11.91 -12.45 -9.24
CA SER A 569 10.79 -11.53 -9.06
C SER A 569 11.25 -10.28 -8.30
N PHE A 570 10.90 -9.10 -8.80
CA PHE A 570 11.36 -7.83 -8.23
C PHE A 570 10.38 -6.68 -8.49
N THR A 571 10.20 -5.79 -7.52
CA THR A 571 9.53 -4.49 -7.66
C THR A 571 10.55 -3.38 -7.42
N PRO A 572 10.79 -2.47 -8.39
CA PRO A 572 11.59 -1.27 -8.13
C PRO A 572 10.96 -0.44 -6.99
N PRO A 573 11.76 0.03 -6.01
CA PRO A 573 11.28 0.78 -4.85
C PRO A 573 10.77 2.20 -5.19
#